data_AF-A0A950AQP6-F1
#
_entry.id   AF-A0A950AQP6-F1
#
_cell.length_a   1.000
_cell.length_b   1.000
_cell.length_c   1.000
_cell.angle_alpha   90.00
_cell.angle_beta   90.00
_cell.angle_gamma   90.00
#
_symmetry.space_group_name_H-M   'P 1'
#
loop_
_entity.id
_entity.type
_entity.pdbx_description
1 polymer ?
#
loop_
_entity_poly.entity_id
_entity_poly.type
_entity_poly.pdbx_seq_one_letter_code
_entity_poly.pdbx_strand_id
1 'polypeptide(L)'
;AEKLGTQMIHFIPRDNVVQRAEIRRMSVIEYDPTANQANEYRALANKIHNNKKLVVPTPITMDELEALLMEFGILDEEDTSIVGKTAQEEQAGVVEVS
;
A
#
# COMPACT_ATOMS: atom_id res chain seq x y z
N ALA A 1 -3.78 -6.84 -8.09
CA ALA A 1 -2.80 -6.83 -9.22
C ALA A 1 -3.42 -7.39 -10.51
N GLU A 2 -4.18 -8.48 -10.43
CA GLU A 2 -4.78 -9.14 -11.60
C GLU A 2 -5.77 -8.26 -12.37
N LYS A 3 -6.59 -7.45 -11.67
CA LYS A 3 -7.57 -6.53 -12.30
C LYS A 3 -6.94 -5.48 -13.23
N LEU A 4 -5.68 -5.11 -13.01
CA LEU A 4 -4.93 -4.15 -13.83
C LEU A 4 -4.14 -4.84 -14.97
N GLY A 5 -4.26 -6.16 -15.11
CA GLY A 5 -3.49 -6.98 -16.06
C GLY A 5 -2.01 -7.13 -15.73
N THR A 6 -1.52 -6.42 -14.71
CA THR A 6 -0.12 -6.40 -14.29
C THR A 6 0.18 -7.48 -13.24
N GLN A 7 1.42 -7.52 -12.75
CA GLN A 7 1.84 -8.43 -11.68
C GLN A 7 2.53 -7.66 -10.56
N MET A 8 2.31 -8.08 -9.31
CA MET A 8 3.12 -7.64 -8.20
C MET A 8 4.49 -8.33 -8.33
N ILE A 9 5.46 -7.61 -8.91
CA ILE A 9 6.75 -8.21 -9.27
C ILE A 9 7.56 -8.66 -8.06
N HIS A 10 7.42 -7.95 -6.94
CA HIS A 10 8.07 -8.30 -5.69
C HIS A 10 7.41 -7.57 -4.52
N PHE A 11 7.44 -8.21 -3.37
CA PHE A 11 7.03 -7.62 -2.10
C PHE A 11 8.28 -7.24 -1.32
N ILE A 12 8.34 -6.00 -0.83
CA ILE A 12 9.49 -5.49 -0.07
C ILE A 12 9.06 -5.43 1.40
N PRO A 13 9.68 -6.23 2.29
CA PRO A 13 9.35 -6.19 3.71
C PRO A 13 9.81 -4.88 4.35
N ARG A 14 9.14 -4.47 5.43
CA ARG A 14 9.56 -3.33 6.24
C ARG A 14 10.71 -3.75 7.16
N ASP A 15 11.87 -3.13 7.00
CA ASP A 15 13.06 -3.37 7.83
C ASP A 15 13.65 -2.03 8.30
N ASN A 16 14.01 -1.96 9.59
CA ASN A 16 14.62 -0.79 10.21
C ASN A 16 16.04 -0.50 9.67
N VAL A 17 16.68 -1.46 9.00
CA VAL A 17 17.97 -1.24 8.31
C VAL A 17 17.85 -0.15 7.23
N VAL A 18 16.67 0.00 6.62
CA VAL A 18 16.41 1.05 5.61
C VAL A 18 16.59 2.43 6.24
N GLN A 19 15.97 2.67 7.38
CA GLN A 19 16.07 3.95 8.09
C GLN A 19 17.52 4.24 8.52
N ARG A 20 18.25 3.22 8.99
CA ARG A 20 19.67 3.36 9.36
C ARG A 20 20.56 3.72 8.16
N ALA A 21 20.28 3.14 7.00
CA ALA A 21 20.99 3.47 5.75
C ALA A 21 20.63 4.88 5.27
N GLU A 22 19.36 5.26 5.30
CA GLU A 22 18.85 6.58 4.91
C GLU A 22 19.44 7.72 5.75
N ILE A 23 19.56 7.55 7.07
CA ILE A 23 20.21 8.54 7.95
C ILE A 23 21.66 8.82 7.51
N ARG A 24 22.35 7.80 6.97
CA ARG A 24 23.72 7.94 6.46
C ARG A 24 23.79 8.35 4.99
N ARG A 25 22.65 8.69 4.36
CA ARG A 25 22.54 9.03 2.93
C ARG A 25 23.13 7.96 2.00
N MET A 26 23.03 6.70 2.39
CA MET A 26 23.50 5.56 1.60
C MET A 26 22.35 4.59 1.32
N SER A 27 22.46 3.82 0.25
CA SER A 27 21.52 2.72 0.00
C SER A 27 21.79 1.57 0.98
N VAL A 28 20.78 0.71 1.22
CA VAL A 28 20.95 -0.49 2.07
C VAL A 28 22.03 -1.42 1.52
N ILE A 29 22.18 -1.50 0.19
CA ILE A 29 23.18 -2.33 -0.48
C ILE A 29 24.60 -1.85 -0.18
N GLU A 30 24.83 -0.54 -0.12
CA GLU A 30 26.12 0.06 0.20
C GLU A 30 26.41 0.06 1.70
N TYR A 31 25.37 0.31 2.51
CA TYR A 31 25.47 0.38 3.96
C TYR A 31 25.79 -0.99 4.59
N ASP A 32 25.05 -2.03 4.19
CA ASP A 32 25.24 -3.40 4.65
C ASP A 32 24.89 -4.36 3.51
N PRO A 33 25.88 -4.79 2.73
CA PRO A 33 25.65 -5.68 1.59
C PRO A 33 25.18 -7.07 2.01
N THR A 34 25.32 -7.45 3.29
CA THR A 34 24.94 -8.75 3.83
C THR A 34 23.54 -8.75 4.48
N ALA A 35 22.93 -7.58 4.65
CA ALA A 35 21.59 -7.45 5.19
C ALA A 35 20.55 -8.22 4.36
N ASN A 36 19.56 -8.81 5.04
CA ASN A 36 18.44 -9.50 4.38
C ASN A 36 17.71 -8.57 3.40
N GLN A 37 17.48 -7.32 3.80
CA GLN A 37 16.85 -6.32 2.94
C GLN A 37 17.68 -6.01 1.67
N ALA A 38 19.01 -6.07 1.73
CA ALA A 38 19.85 -5.92 0.53
C ALA A 38 19.62 -7.07 -0.47
N ASN A 39 19.40 -8.28 0.04
CA ASN A 39 19.07 -9.44 -0.81
C ASN A 39 17.68 -9.31 -1.44
N GLU A 40 16.69 -8.78 -0.72
CA GLU A 40 15.37 -8.47 -1.31
C GLU A 40 15.50 -7.46 -2.46
N TYR A 41 16.31 -6.39 -2.30
CA TYR A 41 16.55 -5.46 -3.41
C TYR A 41 17.28 -6.12 -4.60
N ARG A 42 18.20 -7.05 -4.37
CA ARG A 42 18.84 -7.82 -5.45
C ARG A 42 17.83 -8.75 -6.14
N ALA A 43 16.96 -9.40 -5.37
CA ALA A 43 15.90 -10.24 -5.91
C ALA A 43 14.92 -9.41 -6.75
N LEU A 44 14.51 -8.24 -6.27
CA LEU A 44 13.72 -7.26 -7.03
C LEU A 44 14.40 -6.90 -8.35
N ALA A 45 15.67 -6.52 -8.31
CA ALA A 45 16.44 -6.12 -9.49
C ALA A 45 16.49 -7.25 -10.53
N ASN A 46 16.73 -8.49 -10.08
CA ASN A 46 16.73 -9.67 -10.96
C ASN A 46 15.34 -9.94 -11.56
N LYS A 47 14.27 -9.79 -10.79
CA LYS A 47 12.91 -9.98 -11.29
C LYS A 47 12.53 -8.91 -12.30
N ILE A 48 12.92 -7.65 -12.08
CA ILE A 48 12.73 -6.55 -13.05
C ILE A 48 13.50 -6.85 -14.33
N HIS A 49 14.78 -7.23 -14.23
CA HIS A 49 15.62 -7.52 -15.39
C HIS A 49 15.06 -8.67 -16.25
N ASN A 50 14.51 -9.69 -15.60
CA ASN A 50 13.91 -10.84 -16.28
C ASN A 50 12.41 -10.67 -16.59
N ASN A 51 11.81 -9.50 -16.31
CA ASN A 51 10.39 -9.30 -16.52
C ASN A 51 10.07 -9.19 -18.01
N LYS A 52 9.30 -10.16 -18.52
CA LYS A 52 8.80 -10.18 -19.90
C LYS A 52 7.32 -9.80 -20.02
N LYS A 53 6.63 -9.64 -18.89
CA LYS A 53 5.21 -9.26 -18.86
C LYS A 53 5.12 -7.74 -18.90
N LEU A 54 5.11 -7.20 -20.11
CA LEU A 54 4.89 -5.78 -20.40
C LEU A 54 3.49 -5.65 -20.98
N VAL A 55 2.58 -5.05 -20.21
CA VAL A 55 1.16 -4.91 -20.58
C VAL A 55 0.78 -3.43 -20.55
N VAL A 56 -0.15 -3.03 -21.42
CA VAL A 56 -0.84 -1.75 -21.29
C VAL A 56 -1.89 -1.91 -20.19
N PRO A 57 -1.80 -1.17 -19.07
CA PRO A 57 -2.73 -1.35 -17.95
C PRO A 57 -4.15 -0.96 -18.35
N THR A 58 -5.13 -1.74 -17.90
CA THR A 58 -6.56 -1.42 -18.03
C THR A 58 -7.02 -0.63 -16.80
N PRO A 59 -7.42 0.65 -16.93
CA PRO A 59 -7.96 1.40 -15.80
C PRO A 59 -9.20 0.69 -15.23
N ILE A 60 -9.26 0.58 -13.90
CA ILE A 60 -10.44 0.11 -13.17
C ILE A 60 -11.31 1.30 -12.76
N THR A 61 -12.58 1.07 -12.47
CA THR A 61 -13.48 2.12 -11.95
C THR A 61 -13.23 2.38 -10.46
N MET A 62 -13.78 3.49 -9.93
CA MET A 62 -13.67 3.81 -8.50
C MET A 62 -14.37 2.74 -7.63
N ASP A 63 -15.56 2.30 -8.04
CA ASP A 63 -16.31 1.24 -7.34
C ASP A 63 -15.50 -0.07 -7.25
N GLU A 64 -14.76 -0.43 -8.30
CA GLU A 64 -13.90 -1.61 -8.33
C GLU A 64 -12.67 -1.49 -7.43
N LEU A 65 -12.18 -0.26 -7.23
CA LEU A 65 -11.09 0.06 -6.31
C LEU A 65 -11.56 -0.01 -4.86
N GLU A 66 -12.71 0.56 -4.53
CA GLU A 66 -13.31 0.50 -3.19
C GLU A 66 -13.62 -0.94 -2.78
N ALA A 67 -14.23 -1.73 -3.68
CA ALA A 67 -14.47 -3.14 -3.44
C ALA A 67 -13.18 -3.93 -3.18
N LEU A 68 -12.08 -3.60 -3.89
CA LEU A 68 -10.79 -4.23 -3.67
C LEU A 68 -10.18 -3.83 -2.30
N LEU A 69 -10.35 -2.59 -1.85
CA LEU A 69 -9.86 -2.16 -0.54
C LEU A 69 -10.61 -2.81 0.62
N MET A 70 -11.93 -3.00 0.46
CA MET A 70 -12.77 -3.76 1.40
C MET A 70 -12.37 -5.25 1.44
N GLU A 71 -12.20 -5.89 0.27
CA GLU A 71 -11.83 -7.30 0.15
C GLU A 71 -10.48 -7.63 0.83
N PHE A 72 -9.51 -6.73 0.72
CA PHE A 72 -8.18 -6.91 1.31
C PHE A 72 -8.08 -6.42 2.77
N GLY A 73 -9.20 -5.99 3.38
CA GLY A 73 -9.26 -5.57 4.78
C GLY A 73 -8.37 -4.37 5.11
N ILE A 74 -8.11 -3.51 4.12
CA ILE A 74 -7.33 -2.27 4.31
C ILE A 74 -8.24 -1.16 4.87
N LEU A 75 -9.54 -1.26 4.55
CA LEU A 75 -10.60 -0.57 5.26
C LEU A 75 -11.20 -1.58 6.24
N ASP A 76 -11.08 -1.34 7.54
CA ASP A 76 -12.06 -1.91 8.46
C ASP A 76 -13.44 -1.39 8.04
N GLU A 77 -14.53 -2.09 8.39
CA GLU A 77 -15.90 -1.55 8.26
C GLU A 77 -16.04 -0.31 9.15
N GLU A 78 -15.43 0.81 8.78
CA GLU A 78 -15.66 2.08 9.41
C GLU A 78 -17.05 2.53 8.98
N ASP A 79 -17.94 2.52 9.97
CA ASP A 79 -19.33 2.94 9.95
C ASP A 79 -19.50 4.19 9.06
N THR A 80 -19.92 3.99 7.80
CA THR A 80 -20.12 5.08 6.83
C THR A 80 -21.25 6.03 7.24
N SER A 81 -21.89 5.78 8.39
CA SER A 81 -22.88 6.64 9.03
C SER A 81 -22.33 8.00 9.47
N ILE A 82 -21.00 8.19 9.48
CA ILE A 82 -20.31 9.42 9.92
C ILE A 82 -19.71 10.23 8.75
N VAL A 83 -19.50 9.59 7.59
CA VAL A 83 -18.86 10.25 6.43
C VAL A 83 -19.80 11.29 5.83
N GLY A 84 -19.43 12.57 5.96
CA GLY A 84 -20.18 13.71 5.42
C GLY A 84 -21.07 14.46 6.41
N LYS A 85 -21.12 14.04 7.69
CA LYS A 85 -21.83 14.81 8.74
C LYS A 85 -20.95 15.95 9.23
N THR A 86 -21.52 17.15 9.23
CA THR A 86 -20.89 18.32 9.85
C THR A 86 -20.99 18.20 11.38
N ALA A 87 -20.03 18.76 12.12
CA ALA A 87 -19.99 18.71 13.59
C ALA A 87 -21.28 19.23 14.28
N GLN A 88 -22.12 19.97 13.56
CA GLN A 88 -23.43 20.43 14.03
C GLN A 88 -24.52 19.36 13.96
N GLU A 89 -24.45 18.42 13.01
CA GLU A 89 -25.42 17.34 12.84
C GLU A 89 -25.24 16.21 13.88
N GLU A 90 -24.02 16.04 14.39
CA GLU A 90 -23.70 15.09 15.46
C GLU A 90 -24.27 15.52 16.82
N GLN A 91 -24.30 16.84 17.11
CA GLN A 91 -24.85 17.37 18.35
C GLN A 91 -26.39 17.45 18.36
N ALA A 92 -27.02 17.60 17.20
CA ALA A 92 -28.48 17.66 17.11
C ALA A 92 -29.16 16.32 17.46
N GLY A 93 -28.54 15.19 17.13
CA GLY A 93 -29.08 13.86 17.41
C GLY A 93 -29.04 13.45 18.90
N VAL A 94 -28.16 14.07 19.70
CA VAL A 94 -28.03 13.74 21.14
C VAL A 94 -29.12 14.42 21.98
N VAL A 95 -29.65 15.56 21.53
CA VAL A 95 -30.64 16.34 22.30
C VAL A 95 -32.06 15.76 22.18
N GLU A 96 -32.37 14.99 21.13
CA GLU A 96 -33.71 14.44 20.90
C GLU A 96 -34.02 13.16 21.71
N VAL A 97 -33.05 12.63 22.47
CA VAL A 97 -33.19 11.40 23.29
C VAL A 97 -33.03 11.67 24.79
N SER A 98 -33.20 12.93 25.23
CA SER A 98 -33.24 13.29 26.67
C SER A 98 -34.63 13.72 27.12
#